data_AF-E2A0J6-F1
#
_entry.id   AF-E2A0J6-F1
#
_cell.length_a   1.000
_cell.length_b   1.000
_cell.length_c   1.000
_cell.angle_alpha   90.00
_cell.angle_beta   90.00
_cell.angle_gamma   90.00
#
_symmetry.space_group_name_H-M   'P 1'
#
loop_
_entity.id
_entity.type
_entity.pdbx_description
1 polymer ?
#
loop_
_entity_poly.entity_id
_entity_poly.type
_entity_poly.pdbx_seq_one_letter_code
_entity_poly.pdbx_strand_id
1 'polypeptide(L)' 'MTLSSNTSVEKEIEDPVERMLKKTGCIELHYQVQECIAEHRDWRKCQNEVKKFKECMSEHTKQQELKH' A
#
# COMPACT_ATOMS: atom_id res chain seq x y z
N MET A 1 24.06 16.10 -22.98
CA MET A 1 25.04 15.58 -22.01
C MET A 1 24.38 14.41 -21.32
N THR A 2 25.04 13.27 -21.40
CA THR A 2 24.67 11.95 -20.86
C THR A 2 24.30 12.00 -19.38
N LEU A 3 23.40 11.11 -18.95
CA LEU A 3 23.43 10.32 -17.70
C LEU A 3 22.03 9.65 -17.58
N SER A 4 21.76 8.51 -18.20
CA SER A 4 21.98 7.17 -17.64
C SER A 4 22.42 7.12 -16.17
N SER A 5 21.64 6.37 -15.37
CA SER A 5 21.95 5.79 -14.04
C SER A 5 21.30 6.48 -12.83
N ASN A 6 20.01 6.28 -12.58
CA ASN A 6 19.46 6.55 -11.24
C ASN A 6 18.41 5.56 -10.70
N THR A 7 18.46 4.29 -11.12
CA THR A 7 17.58 3.24 -10.57
C THR A 7 17.91 2.84 -9.11
N SER A 8 19.03 3.32 -8.56
CA SER A 8 19.48 3.00 -7.20
C SER A 8 19.01 4.01 -6.14
N VAL A 9 18.92 5.31 -6.47
CA VAL A 9 18.56 6.36 -5.49
C VAL A 9 17.05 6.39 -5.20
N GLU A 10 16.21 6.14 -6.21
CA GLU A 10 14.74 6.07 -6.01
C GLU A 10 14.32 4.96 -5.05
N LYS A 11 15.07 3.85 -5.02
CA LYS A 11 14.82 2.76 -4.07
C LYS A 11 15.26 3.07 -2.65
N GLU A 12 16.11 4.06 -2.42
CA GLU A 12 16.53 4.48 -1.06
C GLU A 12 15.53 5.45 -0.42
N ILE A 13 14.70 6.12 -1.21
CA ILE A 13 13.74 7.13 -0.73
C ILE A 13 12.33 6.52 -0.54
N GLU A 14 12.03 5.38 -1.18
CA GLU A 14 10.73 4.74 -1.08
C GLU A 14 10.47 4.20 0.34
N ASP A 15 9.40 4.72 0.97
CA ASP A 15 8.92 4.34 2.29
C ASP A 15 8.83 2.80 2.39
N PRO A 16 9.47 2.17 3.39
CA PRO A 16 9.35 0.75 3.65
C PRO A 16 7.90 0.24 3.65
N VAL A 17 6.95 1.04 4.15
CA VAL A 17 5.53 0.68 4.16
C VAL A 17 4.96 0.65 2.74
N GLU A 18 5.18 1.69 1.94
CA GLU A 18 4.71 1.75 0.55
C GLU A 18 5.28 0.60 -0.29
N ARG A 19 6.57 0.29 -0.11
CA ARG A 19 7.21 -0.86 -0.77
C ARG A 19 6.56 -2.18 -0.38
N MET A 20 6.21 -2.36 0.90
CA MET A 20 5.50 -3.55 1.37
C MET A 20 4.12 -3.62 0.72
N LEU A 21 3.38 -2.52 0.69
CA LEU A 21 2.04 -2.45 0.10
C LEU A 21 2.03 -2.70 -1.41
N LYS A 22 3.08 -2.27 -2.13
CA LYS A 22 3.28 -2.60 -3.54
C LYS A 22 3.54 -4.10 -3.74
N LYS A 23 4.33 -4.73 -2.87
CA LYS A 23 4.59 -6.18 -2.92
C LYS A 23 3.33 -7.01 -2.65
N THR A 24 2.46 -6.56 -1.75
CA THR A 24 1.22 -7.26 -1.44
C THR A 24 0.11 -7.03 -2.47
N GLY A 25 0.24 -6.03 -3.34
CA GLY A 25 -0.77 -5.66 -4.31
C GLY A 25 -1.94 -4.84 -3.73
N CYS A 26 -1.87 -4.43 -2.46
CA CYS A 26 -2.96 -3.72 -1.79
C CYS A 26 -2.75 -2.20 -1.70
N ILE A 27 -1.76 -1.67 -2.44
CA ILE A 27 -1.40 -0.24 -2.40
C ILE A 27 -2.53 0.68 -2.87
N GLU A 28 -3.32 0.29 -3.87
CA GLU A 28 -4.44 1.12 -4.34
C GLU A 28 -5.54 1.26 -3.28
N LEU A 29 -5.81 0.19 -2.53
CA LEU A 29 -6.76 0.22 -1.42
C LEU A 29 -6.24 1.09 -0.26
N HIS A 30 -4.93 1.14 -0.06
CA HIS A 30 -4.33 2.07 0.90
C HIS A 30 -4.58 3.53 0.48
N TYR A 31 -4.37 3.87 -0.80
CA TYR A 31 -4.65 5.22 -1.29
C TYR A 31 -6.13 5.59 -1.18
N GLN A 32 -7.06 4.66 -1.45
CA GLN A 32 -8.50 4.90 -1.24
C GLN A 32 -8.83 5.24 0.23
N VAL A 33 -8.18 4.57 1.19
CA VAL A 33 -8.33 4.91 2.61
C VAL A 33 -7.79 6.31 2.90
N GLN A 34 -6.62 6.65 2.35
CA GLN A 34 -6.03 7.99 2.53
C GLN A 34 -6.92 9.08 1.93
N GLU A 35 -7.44 8.89 0.73
CA GLU A 35 -8.37 9.81 0.07
C GLU A 35 -9.65 10.01 0.89
N CYS A 36 -10.27 8.92 1.36
CA CYS A 36 -11.46 9.00 2.21
C CYS A 36 -11.20 9.77 3.51
N ILE A 37 -10.07 9.52 4.18
CA ILE A 37 -9.70 10.25 5.40
C ILE A 37 -9.40 11.71 5.08
N ALA A 38 -8.78 12.01 3.94
CA ALA A 38 -8.50 13.39 3.52
C ALA A 38 -9.80 14.17 3.22
N GLU A 39 -10.77 13.53 2.57
CA GLU A 39 -12.07 14.12 2.26
C GLU A 39 -12.92 14.34 3.51
N HIS A 40 -13.09 13.29 4.33
CA HIS A 40 -14.00 13.34 5.47
C HIS A 40 -13.37 13.86 6.75
N ARG A 41 -12.04 13.82 6.86
CA ARG A 41 -11.26 14.12 8.08
C ARG A 41 -11.68 13.31 9.30
N ASP A 42 -12.41 12.21 9.08
CA ASP A 42 -12.90 11.30 10.10
C ASP A 42 -12.79 9.87 9.58
N TRP A 43 -11.78 9.15 10.07
CA TRP A 43 -11.52 7.77 9.68
C TRP A 43 -12.68 6.81 10.00
N ARG A 44 -13.57 7.17 10.94
CA ARG A 44 -14.74 6.34 11.28
C ARG A 44 -15.76 6.29 10.14
N LYS A 45 -15.76 7.26 9.24
CA LYS A 45 -16.61 7.27 8.04
C LYS A 45 -16.04 6.38 6.92
N CYS A 46 -14.75 6.06 6.99
CA CYS A 46 -14.02 5.27 5.99
C CYS A 46 -13.98 3.77 6.30
N GLN A 47 -14.96 3.26 7.06
CA GLN A 47 -14.98 1.86 7.47
C GLN A 47 -15.04 0.89 6.30
N ASN A 48 -15.69 1.27 5.19
CA ASN A 48 -15.80 0.42 4.01
C ASN A 48 -14.44 0.26 3.33
N GLU A 49 -13.71 1.36 3.15
CA GLU A 49 -12.39 1.43 2.52
C GLU A 49 -11.37 0.68 3.39
N VAL A 50 -11.40 0.90 4.70
CA VAL A 50 -10.54 0.21 5.68
C VAL A 50 -10.84 -1.30 5.69
N LYS A 51 -12.10 -1.71 5.58
CA LYS A 51 -12.48 -3.13 5.51
C LYS A 51 -11.93 -3.81 4.25
N LYS A 52 -12.08 -3.17 3.08
CA LYS A 52 -11.51 -3.69 1.82
C LYS A 52 -10.00 -3.84 1.92
N PHE A 53 -9.31 -2.82 2.45
CA PHE A 53 -7.87 -2.85 2.65
C PHE A 53 -7.44 -4.01 3.57
N LYS A 54 -8.17 -4.20 4.68
CA LYS A 54 -7.93 -5.31 5.63
C LYS A 54 -8.14 -6.68 4.99
N GLU A 55 -9.17 -6.85 4.17
CA GLU A 55 -9.45 -8.10 3.46
C GLU A 55 -8.30 -8.45 2.52
N CYS A 56 -7.84 -7.50 1.71
CA CYS A 56 -6.68 -7.69 0.82
C CYS A 56 -5.41 -8.12 1.57
N MET A 57 -5.10 -7.46 2.70
CA MET A 57 -3.99 -7.85 3.57
C MET A 57 -4.16 -9.26 4.14
N SER A 58 -5.36 -9.61 4.59
CA SER A 58 -5.64 -10.93 5.14
C SER A 58 -5.51 -12.04 4.09
N GLU A 59 -5.95 -11.80 2.86
CA GLU A 59 -5.78 -12.74 1.74
C GLU A 59 -4.31 -12.96 1.43
N HIS A 60 -3.51 -11.88 1.36
CA HIS A 60 -2.08 -11.99 1.17
C HIS A 60 -1.42 -12.82 2.29
N THR A 61 -1.74 -12.55 3.57
CA THR A 61 -1.19 -13.32 4.70
C THR A 61 -1.52 -14.81 4.59
N LYS A 62 -2.79 -15.16 4.30
CA LYS A 62 -3.20 -16.56 4.10
C LYS A 62 -2.46 -17.23 2.95
N GLN A 63 -2.26 -16.51 1.84
CA GLN A 63 -1.48 -17.04 0.71
C GLN A 63 -0.02 -17.27 1.06
N GLN A 64 0.58 -16.45 1.93
CA GLN A 64 1.95 -16.65 2.40
C GLN A 64 2.05 -17.86 3.33
N GLU A 65 1.07 -18.05 4.23
CA GLU A 65 0.99 -19.23 5.11
C GLU A 65 0.85 -20.53 4.34
N LEU A 66 0.05 -20.56 3.26
CA LEU A 66 -0.13 -21.74 2.42
C LEU A 66 1.09 -22.09 1.55
N LYS A 67 1.99 -21.14 1.34
CA LYS A 67 3.23 -21.33 0.57
C LYS A 67 4.39 -21.81 1.43
N HIS A 68 4.22 -21.85 2.74
CA HIS A 68 5.22 -22.30 3.72
C HIS A 68 4.91 -23.74 4.16
#